data_AF-A0A945QHJ6-F1
#
_entry.id   AF-A0A945QHJ6-F1
#
_cell.length_a   1.000
_cell.length_b   1.000
_cell.length_c   1.000
_cell.angle_alpha   90.00
_cell.angle_beta   90.00
_cell.angle_gamma   90.00
#
_symmetry.space_group_name_H-M   'P 1'
#
loop_
_entity.id
_entity.type
_entity.pdbx_description
1 polymer ?
#
loop_
_entity_poly.entity_id
_entity_poly.type
_entity_poly.pdbx_seq_one_letter_code
_entity_poly.pdbx_strand_id
1 'polypeptide(L)'
;EEGASTLLAEIAGMEQDINLVVIDTLARHMTGEENSNRDMSAFIAEVDKIREEHGCVVLIVHHTGHSSDKSNRARGASAFYASLDFEFLLNGDKKGTGTIEGTKNKEGTLYPKRGFSLAPVELNGIKNTKGGPVTTAVVEWSNFCEEPSEADKVNKHSKAYLNLKTALIQYADYNGITIKNWRDCSYRNSERTNKDSKRSEFNNYKDKLVNAGVIEINGDYCKILDQDLIKLGALEETTEEAMETG
;
A
#
# COMPACT_ATOMS: atom_id res chain seq x y z
N GLU A 1 -3.09 -19.00 -27.99
CA GLU A 1 -3.28 -20.44 -27.72
C GLU A 1 -1.97 -21.27 -27.72
N GLU A 2 -0.82 -20.76 -28.20
CA GLU A 2 0.41 -21.58 -28.30
C GLU A 2 1.54 -21.24 -27.31
N GLY A 3 1.46 -20.15 -26.54
CA GLY A 3 2.60 -19.64 -25.77
C GLY A 3 3.23 -20.63 -24.78
N ALA A 4 2.40 -21.29 -23.96
CA ALA A 4 2.88 -22.27 -22.98
C ALA A 4 3.49 -23.50 -23.67
N SER A 5 2.83 -24.03 -24.71
CA SER A 5 3.34 -25.16 -25.48
C SER A 5 4.67 -24.86 -26.17
N THR A 6 4.84 -23.65 -26.73
CA THR A 6 6.11 -23.22 -27.33
C THR A 6 7.21 -23.15 -26.28
N LEU A 7 6.93 -22.56 -25.10
CA LEU A 7 7.89 -22.52 -24.00
C LEU A 7 8.30 -23.93 -23.57
N LEU A 8 7.33 -24.82 -23.35
CA LEU A 8 7.53 -26.23 -22.99
C LEU A 8 8.41 -26.95 -24.03
N ALA A 9 8.17 -26.74 -25.32
CA ALA A 9 8.96 -27.33 -26.39
C ALA A 9 10.41 -26.83 -26.41
N GLU A 10 10.64 -25.54 -26.17
CA GLU A 10 12.00 -24.97 -26.11
C GLU A 10 12.78 -25.48 -24.88
N ILE A 11 12.11 -25.64 -23.74
CA ILE A 11 12.77 -26.07 -22.50
C ILE A 11 12.96 -27.58 -22.40
N ALA A 12 12.17 -28.39 -23.11
CA ALA A 12 12.33 -29.84 -23.14
C ALA A 12 13.71 -30.31 -23.65
N GLY A 13 14.40 -29.46 -24.41
CA GLY A 13 15.77 -29.73 -24.88
C GLY A 13 16.89 -29.30 -23.94
N MET A 14 16.57 -28.69 -22.79
CA MET A 14 17.57 -28.22 -21.83
C MET A 14 18.05 -29.37 -20.95
N GLU A 15 19.36 -29.41 -20.68
CA GLU A 15 19.96 -30.42 -19.80
C GLU A 15 19.75 -30.10 -18.31
N GLN A 16 19.31 -28.88 -17.97
CA GLN A 16 19.13 -28.42 -16.59
C GLN A 16 17.66 -28.43 -16.17
N ASP A 17 17.42 -28.83 -14.92
CA ASP A 17 16.10 -28.74 -14.30
C ASP A 17 15.67 -27.27 -14.14
N ILE A 18 14.43 -26.98 -14.51
CA ILE A 18 13.85 -25.64 -14.34
C ILE A 18 13.16 -25.58 -12.99
N ASN A 19 13.65 -24.72 -12.10
CA ASN A 19 13.04 -24.52 -10.78
C ASN A 19 12.15 -23.26 -10.70
N LEU A 20 12.33 -22.30 -11.62
CA LEU A 20 11.58 -21.06 -11.66
C LEU A 20 11.36 -20.58 -13.09
N VAL A 21 10.11 -20.28 -13.43
CA VAL A 21 9.71 -19.57 -14.64
C VAL A 21 9.13 -18.21 -14.24
N VAL A 22 9.58 -17.13 -14.89
CA VAL A 22 9.08 -15.77 -14.63
C VAL A 22 8.32 -15.26 -15.85
N ILE A 23 7.06 -14.87 -15.65
CA ILE A 23 6.20 -14.27 -16.67
C ILE A 23 6.08 -12.77 -16.37
N ASP A 24 6.79 -11.94 -17.13
CA ASP A 24 6.83 -10.48 -16.93
C ASP A 24 6.42 -9.71 -18.20
N THR A 25 5.25 -9.08 -18.30
CA THR A 25 4.13 -9.01 -17.32
C THR A 25 2.93 -9.82 -17.79
N LEU A 26 2.00 -10.12 -16.87
CA LEU A 26 0.70 -10.75 -17.16
C LEU A 26 0.01 -10.12 -18.38
N ALA A 27 -0.11 -8.79 -18.40
CA ALA A 27 -0.80 -8.04 -19.45
C ALA A 27 -0.22 -8.26 -20.86
N ARG A 28 1.07 -8.62 -20.97
CA ARG A 28 1.73 -8.90 -22.25
C ARG A 28 1.63 -10.37 -22.66
N HIS A 29 1.33 -11.26 -21.72
CA HIS A 29 1.36 -12.71 -21.89
C HIS A 29 -0.03 -13.36 -21.76
N MET A 30 -1.06 -12.58 -21.48
CA MET A 30 -2.45 -13.00 -21.47
C MET A 30 -3.17 -12.52 -22.74
N THR A 31 -4.03 -13.37 -23.28
CA THR A 31 -5.09 -12.96 -24.21
C THR A 31 -6.42 -12.93 -23.48
N GLY A 32 -7.23 -11.88 -23.66
CA GLY A 32 -8.54 -11.74 -23.03
C GLY A 32 -8.61 -10.57 -22.04
N GLU A 33 -9.57 -10.61 -21.12
CA GLU A 33 -9.80 -9.53 -20.16
C GLU A 33 -9.32 -9.93 -18.75
N GLU A 34 -8.40 -9.16 -18.15
CA GLU A 34 -7.84 -9.43 -16.81
C GLU A 34 -8.89 -9.40 -15.67
N ASN A 35 -10.03 -8.76 -15.90
CA ASN A 35 -11.15 -8.73 -14.96
C ASN A 35 -12.14 -9.90 -15.17
N SER A 36 -12.02 -10.65 -16.26
CA SER A 36 -12.87 -11.80 -16.56
C SER A 36 -12.38 -13.03 -15.79
N ASN A 37 -13.20 -13.53 -14.88
CA ASN A 37 -12.93 -14.80 -14.18
C ASN A 37 -12.70 -15.96 -15.14
N ARG A 38 -13.40 -15.97 -16.29
CA ARG A 38 -13.25 -17.03 -17.29
C ARG A 38 -11.87 -16.97 -17.95
N ASP A 39 -11.49 -15.79 -18.43
CA ASP A 39 -10.25 -15.63 -19.19
C ASP A 39 -9.02 -15.79 -18.27
N MET A 40 -9.10 -15.30 -17.03
CA MET A 40 -8.05 -15.52 -16.03
C MET A 40 -7.94 -16.98 -15.60
N SER A 41 -9.06 -17.72 -15.50
CA SER A 41 -9.00 -19.16 -15.22
C SER A 41 -8.33 -19.92 -16.36
N ALA A 42 -8.58 -19.53 -17.61
CA ALA A 42 -7.92 -20.12 -18.77
C ALA A 42 -6.41 -19.82 -18.78
N PHE A 43 -6.00 -18.60 -18.46
CA PHE A 43 -4.59 -18.24 -18.32
C PHE A 43 -3.90 -19.09 -17.23
N ILE A 44 -4.54 -19.22 -16.06
CA ILE A 44 -3.98 -20.02 -14.95
C ILE A 44 -3.86 -21.50 -15.33
N ALA A 45 -4.83 -22.05 -16.06
CA ALA A 45 -4.74 -23.43 -16.54
C ALA A 45 -3.52 -23.67 -17.44
N GLU A 46 -3.13 -22.68 -18.27
CA GLU A 46 -1.89 -22.79 -19.07
C GLU A 46 -0.63 -22.66 -18.21
N VAL A 47 -0.66 -21.82 -17.17
CA VAL A 47 0.44 -21.72 -16.19
C VAL A 47 0.61 -23.01 -15.39
N ASP A 48 -0.49 -23.64 -15.00
CA ASP A 48 -0.49 -24.89 -14.24
C ASP A 48 0.17 -26.03 -15.04
N LYS A 49 0.01 -26.08 -16.37
CA LYS A 49 0.74 -27.05 -17.22
C LYS A 49 2.24 -26.93 -17.09
N ILE A 50 2.79 -25.69 -17.12
CA ILE A 50 4.22 -25.43 -16.98
C ILE A 50 4.71 -25.91 -15.60
N ARG A 51 3.94 -25.60 -14.55
CA ARG A 51 4.24 -26.05 -13.18
C ARG A 51 4.25 -27.57 -13.07
N GLU A 52 3.23 -28.24 -13.59
CA GLU A 52 3.03 -29.69 -13.46
C GLU A 52 4.06 -30.49 -14.25
N GLU A 53 4.43 -30.03 -15.45
CA GLU A 53 5.39 -30.73 -16.30
C GLU A 53 6.82 -30.68 -15.76
N HIS A 54 7.22 -29.56 -15.15
CA HIS A 54 8.60 -29.36 -14.65
C HIS A 54 8.74 -29.38 -13.13
N GLY A 55 7.64 -29.44 -12.37
CA GLY A 55 7.67 -29.34 -10.91
C GLY A 55 8.25 -28.00 -10.41
N CYS A 56 8.09 -26.94 -11.21
CA CYS A 56 8.76 -25.65 -11.01
C CYS A 56 7.84 -24.60 -10.36
N VAL A 57 8.41 -23.50 -9.87
CA VAL A 57 7.63 -22.33 -9.45
C VAL A 57 7.37 -21.45 -10.68
N VAL A 58 6.16 -20.92 -10.82
CA VAL A 58 5.87 -19.87 -11.81
C VAL A 58 5.57 -18.55 -11.10
N LEU A 59 6.41 -17.54 -11.34
CA LEU A 59 6.25 -16.19 -10.83
C LEU A 59 5.63 -15.28 -11.90
N ILE A 60 4.48 -14.70 -11.59
CA ILE A 60 3.78 -13.80 -12.51
C ILE A 60 3.93 -12.36 -12.02
N VAL A 61 4.50 -11.49 -12.85
CA VAL A 61 4.58 -10.05 -12.59
C VAL A 61 3.36 -9.37 -13.17
N HIS A 62 2.58 -8.67 -12.34
CA HIS A 62 1.42 -7.92 -12.81
C HIS A 62 1.33 -6.56 -12.13
N HIS A 63 0.76 -5.59 -12.83
CA HIS A 63 0.55 -4.26 -12.28
C HIS A 63 -0.66 -4.24 -11.35
N THR A 64 -0.64 -3.32 -10.37
CA THR A 64 -1.82 -3.00 -9.58
C THR A 64 -2.80 -2.17 -10.41
N GLY A 65 -4.09 -2.52 -10.42
CA GLY A 65 -5.11 -1.73 -11.14
C GLY A 65 -5.25 -0.28 -10.62
N HIS A 66 -5.75 0.61 -11.49
CA HIS A 66 -5.74 2.07 -11.28
C HIS A 66 -6.92 2.61 -10.44
N SER A 67 -7.04 2.33 -9.14
CA SER A 67 -8.09 3.03 -8.36
C SER A 67 -7.77 3.49 -6.95
N SER A 68 -8.40 4.63 -6.67
CA SER A 68 -8.50 5.44 -5.48
C SER A 68 -9.15 4.77 -4.26
N ASP A 69 -9.42 3.47 -4.29
CA ASP A 69 -9.91 2.72 -3.14
C ASP A 69 -8.76 1.91 -2.54
N LYS A 70 -8.25 2.43 -1.42
CA LYS A 70 -7.19 1.85 -0.57
C LYS A 70 -7.65 0.60 0.19
N SER A 71 -8.51 -0.23 -0.39
CA SER A 71 -8.60 -1.61 0.09
C SER A 71 -7.43 -2.34 -0.55
N ASN A 72 -6.51 -2.88 0.26
CA ASN A 72 -5.36 -3.73 -0.12
C ASN A 72 -5.73 -5.02 -0.88
N ARG A 73 -6.84 -5.04 -1.64
CA ARG A 73 -7.26 -6.16 -2.45
C ARG A 73 -6.73 -5.90 -3.87
N ALA A 74 -5.86 -6.79 -4.36
CA ALA A 74 -5.41 -6.75 -5.74
C ALA A 74 -6.63 -6.64 -6.67
N ARG A 75 -6.59 -5.72 -7.62
CA ARG A 75 -7.56 -5.68 -8.71
C ARG A 75 -7.24 -6.79 -9.69
N GLY A 76 -8.27 -7.51 -10.10
CA GLY A 76 -8.22 -8.63 -11.04
C GLY A 76 -9.40 -9.56 -10.81
N ALA A 77 -9.59 -10.51 -11.72
CA ALA A 77 -10.53 -11.61 -11.52
C ALA A 77 -10.36 -12.25 -10.13
N SER A 78 -11.45 -12.47 -9.39
CA SER A 78 -11.39 -13.19 -8.11
C SER A 78 -10.82 -14.60 -8.28
N ALA A 79 -11.01 -15.20 -9.46
CA ALA A 79 -10.40 -16.47 -9.84
C ALA A 79 -8.86 -16.39 -9.83
N PHE A 80 -8.27 -15.31 -10.33
CA PHE A 80 -6.82 -15.13 -10.31
C PHE A 80 -6.28 -15.12 -8.88
N TYR A 81 -6.84 -14.24 -8.03
CA TYR A 81 -6.43 -14.16 -6.63
C TYR A 81 -6.61 -15.51 -5.92
N ALA A 82 -7.72 -16.23 -6.16
CA ALA A 82 -7.98 -17.53 -5.53
C ALA A 82 -6.93 -18.59 -5.90
N SER A 83 -6.43 -18.58 -7.14
CA SER A 83 -5.48 -19.58 -7.64
C SER A 83 -4.04 -19.42 -7.15
N LEU A 84 -3.64 -18.23 -6.68
CA LEU A 84 -2.26 -17.99 -6.23
C LEU A 84 -1.94 -18.73 -4.92
N ASP A 85 -0.75 -19.33 -4.81
CA ASP A 85 -0.25 -19.85 -3.53
C ASP A 85 0.33 -18.73 -2.65
N PHE A 86 1.05 -17.79 -3.28
CA PHE A 86 1.65 -16.61 -2.65
C PHE A 86 1.36 -15.37 -3.50
N GLU A 87 1.18 -14.23 -2.84
CA GLU A 87 1.10 -12.92 -3.49
C GLU A 87 1.96 -11.93 -2.71
N PHE A 88 2.75 -11.14 -3.43
CA PHE A 88 3.59 -10.09 -2.86
C PHE A 88 3.27 -8.76 -3.53
N LEU A 89 3.14 -7.72 -2.72
CA LEU A 89 2.95 -6.35 -3.19
C LEU A 89 4.25 -5.59 -3.08
N LEU A 90 4.71 -5.03 -4.20
CA LEU A 90 5.82 -4.09 -4.25
C LEU A 90 5.28 -2.67 -4.39
N ASN A 91 5.65 -1.81 -3.45
CA ASN A 91 5.39 -0.37 -3.52
C ASN A 91 6.74 0.35 -3.58
N GLY A 92 6.99 1.11 -4.63
CA GLY A 92 8.26 1.82 -4.80
C GLY A 92 8.07 3.24 -5.32
N ASP A 93 9.03 4.11 -5.00
CA ASP A 93 9.11 5.44 -5.56
C ASP A 93 10.02 5.48 -6.80
N LYS A 94 10.02 6.61 -7.51
CA LYS A 94 10.86 6.80 -8.70
C LYS A 94 12.36 6.87 -8.38
N LYS A 95 12.74 6.88 -7.10
CA LYS A 95 14.14 6.93 -6.65
C LYS A 95 14.70 5.53 -6.39
N GLY A 96 13.91 4.47 -6.62
CA GLY A 96 14.35 3.10 -6.43
C GLY A 96 14.30 2.66 -4.96
N THR A 97 13.55 3.35 -4.12
CA THR A 97 13.28 2.92 -2.73
C THR A 97 11.85 2.42 -2.62
N GLY A 98 11.61 1.45 -1.75
CA GLY A 98 10.29 0.85 -1.67
C GLY A 98 10.11 -0.13 -0.51
N THR A 99 9.00 -0.83 -0.56
CA THR A 99 8.63 -1.90 0.36
C THR A 99 8.10 -3.09 -0.41
N ILE A 100 8.35 -4.28 0.12
CA ILE A 100 7.71 -5.53 -0.27
C ILE A 100 6.91 -6.07 0.92
N GLU A 101 5.71 -6.59 0.68
CA GLU A 101 4.90 -7.26 1.71
C GLU A 101 4.14 -8.44 1.11
N GLY A 102 3.94 -9.50 1.89
CA GLY A 102 3.08 -10.61 1.49
C GLY A 102 1.61 -10.23 1.65
N THR A 103 0.82 -10.34 0.59
CA THR A 103 -0.63 -10.08 0.60
C THR A 103 -1.46 -11.36 0.50
N LYS A 104 -0.82 -12.49 0.17
CA LYS A 104 -1.40 -13.83 0.28
C LYS A 104 -0.34 -14.86 0.63
N ASN A 105 -0.70 -15.79 1.50
CA ASN A 105 0.00 -17.06 1.71
C ASN A 105 -1.06 -18.12 2.00
N LYS A 106 -1.13 -19.15 1.17
CA LYS A 106 -2.12 -20.23 1.29
C LYS A 106 -1.87 -21.17 2.47
N GLU A 107 -0.60 -21.42 2.79
CA GLU A 107 -0.17 -22.48 3.71
C GLU A 107 0.53 -21.93 4.97
N GLY A 108 0.49 -20.62 5.22
CA GLY A 108 1.21 -20.03 6.34
C GLY A 108 0.97 -18.53 6.57
N THR A 109 1.85 -17.93 7.37
CA THR A 109 1.80 -16.51 7.70
C THR A 109 2.26 -15.65 6.53
N LEU A 110 1.74 -14.42 6.43
CA LEU A 110 2.19 -13.46 5.43
C LEU A 110 3.66 -13.10 5.64
N TYR A 111 4.34 -12.81 4.53
CA TYR A 111 5.69 -12.25 4.59
C TYR A 111 5.61 -10.84 5.20
N PRO A 112 6.32 -10.55 6.31
CA PRO A 112 6.26 -9.24 6.95
C PRO A 112 6.75 -8.16 6.01
N LYS A 113 6.15 -6.97 6.10
CA LYS A 113 6.56 -5.83 5.28
C LYS A 113 8.03 -5.51 5.51
N ARG A 114 8.78 -5.30 4.43
CA ARG A 114 10.22 -5.01 4.48
C ARG A 114 10.60 -3.91 3.50
N GLY A 115 11.41 -2.96 3.94
CA GLY A 115 11.94 -1.92 3.07
C GLY A 115 13.07 -2.42 2.15
N PHE A 116 13.25 -1.77 1.01
CA PHE A 116 14.40 -1.97 0.13
C PHE A 116 14.81 -0.68 -0.58
N SER A 117 16.05 -0.66 -1.07
CA SER A 117 16.57 0.32 -2.01
C SER A 117 17.31 -0.36 -3.16
N LEU A 118 17.34 0.28 -4.32
CA LEU A 118 18.12 -0.16 -5.48
C LEU A 118 19.45 0.58 -5.51
N ALA A 119 20.54 -0.13 -5.26
CA ALA A 119 21.89 0.41 -5.36
C ALA A 119 22.47 0.15 -6.76
N PRO A 120 22.98 1.18 -7.46
CA PRO A 120 23.63 0.99 -8.75
C PRO A 120 25.00 0.33 -8.56
N VAL A 121 25.29 -0.69 -9.37
CA VAL A 121 26.58 -1.37 -9.44
C VAL A 121 27.12 -1.24 -10.86
N GLU A 122 28.34 -0.74 -11.00
CA GLU A 122 29.01 -0.65 -12.30
C GLU A 122 29.44 -2.04 -12.80
N LEU A 123 29.12 -2.34 -14.06
CA LEU A 123 29.57 -3.53 -14.74
C LEU A 123 30.95 -3.27 -15.36
N ASN A 124 31.98 -3.63 -14.60
CA ASN A 124 33.37 -3.42 -15.00
C ASN A 124 33.66 -3.99 -16.40
N GLY A 125 34.28 -3.17 -17.24
CA GLY A 125 34.66 -3.55 -18.61
C GLY A 125 33.56 -3.39 -19.65
N ILE A 126 32.34 -2.97 -19.28
CA ILE A 126 31.25 -2.71 -20.21
C ILE A 126 30.96 -1.21 -20.27
N LYS A 127 31.00 -0.65 -21.50
CA LYS A 127 30.67 0.76 -21.76
C LYS A 127 29.40 0.86 -22.57
N ASN A 128 28.60 1.88 -22.28
CA ASN A 128 27.42 2.21 -23.07
C ASN A 128 27.82 2.81 -24.43
N THR A 129 26.85 3.03 -25.31
CA THR A 129 27.05 3.58 -26.66
C THR A 129 27.64 4.99 -26.68
N LYS A 130 27.66 5.69 -25.54
CA LYS A 130 28.27 7.01 -25.35
C LYS A 130 29.63 6.95 -24.62
N GLY A 131 30.17 5.75 -24.38
CA GLY A 131 31.46 5.54 -23.71
C GLY A 131 31.44 5.66 -22.18
N GLY A 132 30.27 5.88 -21.57
CA GLY A 132 30.10 5.90 -20.11
C GLY A 132 29.91 4.49 -19.52
N PRO A 133 29.99 4.34 -18.19
CA PRO A 133 29.83 3.05 -17.53
C PRO A 133 28.41 2.50 -17.74
N VAL A 134 28.30 1.18 -17.85
CA VAL A 134 27.02 0.47 -17.74
C VAL A 134 26.82 0.09 -16.29
N THR A 135 25.63 0.36 -15.75
CA THR A 135 25.26 0.00 -14.38
C THR A 135 24.12 -1.00 -14.38
N THR A 136 24.12 -1.88 -13.39
CA THR A 136 22.97 -2.71 -12.99
C THR A 136 22.45 -2.23 -11.64
N ALA A 137 21.29 -2.70 -11.21
CA ALA A 137 20.75 -2.44 -9.89
C ALA A 137 20.78 -3.71 -9.04
N VAL A 138 21.23 -3.58 -7.80
CA VAL A 138 21.09 -4.64 -6.78
C VAL A 138 20.14 -4.18 -5.69
N VAL A 139 19.39 -5.11 -5.13
CA VAL A 139 18.49 -4.83 -4.02
C VAL A 139 19.30 -4.79 -2.73
N GLU A 140 19.28 -3.66 -2.05
CA GLU A 140 19.72 -3.52 -0.67
C GLU A 140 18.49 -3.58 0.23
N TRP A 141 18.49 -4.55 1.14
CA TRP A 141 17.36 -4.77 2.04
C TRP A 141 17.50 -3.93 3.31
N SER A 142 16.46 -3.17 3.62
CA SER A 142 16.30 -2.53 4.92
C SER A 142 15.76 -3.53 5.95
N ASN A 143 15.64 -3.08 7.20
CA ASN A 143 14.95 -3.84 8.24
C ASN A 143 13.48 -4.10 7.86
N PHE A 144 12.91 -5.13 8.47
CA PHE A 144 11.46 -5.33 8.45
C PHE A 144 10.79 -4.08 9.01
N CYS A 145 9.74 -3.63 8.34
CA CYS A 145 8.87 -2.60 8.86
C CYS A 145 8.11 -3.23 10.03
N GLU A 146 8.07 -2.55 11.17
CA GLU A 146 7.14 -2.91 12.22
C GLU A 146 5.73 -2.91 11.62
N GLU A 147 4.92 -3.92 11.96
CA GLU A 147 3.52 -3.87 11.57
C GLU A 147 2.97 -2.55 12.10
N PRO A 148 2.41 -1.69 11.23
CA PRO A 148 1.80 -0.48 11.68
C PRO A 148 0.78 -0.90 12.74
N SER A 149 0.86 -0.30 13.93
CA SER A 149 -0.15 -0.54 14.94
C SER A 149 -1.52 -0.27 14.30
N GLU A 150 -2.62 -0.82 14.82
CA GLU A 150 -3.96 -0.42 14.36
C GLU A 150 -4.11 1.12 14.34
N ALA A 151 -3.24 1.86 15.05
CA ALA A 151 -3.12 3.29 15.01
C ALA A 151 -2.66 3.94 13.70
N ASP A 152 -1.83 3.26 12.93
CA ASP A 152 -1.27 3.80 11.69
C ASP A 152 -2.24 3.68 10.49
N LYS A 153 -3.42 3.07 10.68
CA LYS A 153 -4.45 2.87 9.63
C LYS A 153 -5.35 4.08 9.38
N VAL A 154 -5.15 5.22 10.06
CA VAL A 154 -5.88 6.45 9.69
C VAL A 154 -5.22 7.11 8.49
N ASN A 155 -5.86 6.94 7.34
CA ASN A 155 -5.61 7.78 6.18
C ASN A 155 -5.75 9.25 6.62
N LYS A 156 -4.67 10.03 6.57
CA LYS A 156 -4.62 11.49 6.88
C LYS A 156 -5.60 12.32 6.03
N HIS A 157 -6.20 11.72 5.01
CA HIS A 157 -7.28 12.28 4.19
C HIS A 157 -8.70 11.77 4.55
N SER A 158 -8.86 10.99 5.61
CA SER A 158 -10.18 10.52 6.06
C SER A 158 -11.01 11.68 6.58
N LYS A 159 -12.34 11.61 6.40
CA LYS A 159 -13.26 12.63 6.91
C LYS A 159 -13.13 12.82 8.43
N ALA A 160 -12.84 11.76 9.18
CA ALA A 160 -12.64 11.83 10.63
C ALA A 160 -11.38 12.63 11.00
N TYR A 161 -10.25 12.32 10.36
CA TYR A 161 -8.98 13.01 10.61
C TYR A 161 -9.03 14.48 10.21
N LEU A 162 -9.58 14.79 9.04
CA LEU A 162 -9.76 16.17 8.59
C LEU A 162 -10.72 16.95 9.50
N ASN A 163 -11.80 16.31 9.97
CA ASN A 163 -12.74 16.92 10.91
C ASN A 163 -12.08 17.27 12.24
N LEU A 164 -11.28 16.36 12.80
CA LEU A 164 -10.49 16.63 14.01
C LEU A 164 -9.48 17.75 13.77
N LYS A 165 -8.70 17.68 12.68
CA LYS A 165 -7.72 18.72 12.31
C LYS A 165 -8.37 20.11 12.24
N THR A 166 -9.53 20.23 11.60
CA THR A 166 -10.28 21.50 11.54
C THR A 166 -10.66 22.01 12.93
N ALA A 167 -11.05 21.12 13.84
CA ALA A 167 -11.36 21.51 15.22
C ALA A 167 -10.13 21.97 15.99
N LEU A 168 -9.00 21.29 15.89
CA LEU A 168 -7.75 21.69 16.55
C LEU A 168 -7.29 23.07 16.07
N ILE A 169 -7.32 23.33 14.76
CA ILE A 169 -7.03 24.64 14.18
C ILE A 169 -8.00 25.70 14.70
N GLN A 170 -9.31 25.41 14.71
CA GLN A 170 -10.31 26.39 15.12
C GLN A 170 -10.18 26.82 16.60
N TYR A 171 -9.71 25.93 17.47
CA TYR A 171 -9.61 26.19 18.90
C TYR A 171 -8.17 26.41 19.38
N ALA A 172 -7.18 26.35 18.47
CA ALA A 172 -5.75 26.46 18.75
C ALA A 172 -5.27 25.55 19.90
N ASP A 173 -5.85 24.35 20.03
CA ASP A 173 -5.47 23.36 21.06
C ASP A 173 -5.02 22.09 20.34
N TYR A 174 -3.71 21.96 20.14
CA TYR A 174 -3.11 20.92 19.29
C TYR A 174 -2.64 19.70 20.09
N ASN A 175 -2.51 19.83 21.42
CA ASN A 175 -2.16 18.74 22.33
C ASN A 175 -3.39 17.96 22.83
N GLY A 176 -4.57 18.58 22.74
CA GLY A 176 -5.85 17.94 23.02
C GLY A 176 -7.01 18.87 22.74
N ILE A 177 -8.24 18.42 22.92
CA ILE A 177 -9.43 19.26 22.75
C ILE A 177 -10.56 18.69 23.61
N THR A 178 -11.42 19.54 24.14
CA THR A 178 -12.62 19.03 24.81
C THR A 178 -13.57 18.37 23.80
N ILE A 179 -14.21 17.28 24.19
CA ILE A 179 -15.22 16.58 23.38
C ILE A 179 -16.35 17.53 22.98
N LYS A 180 -16.69 18.50 23.85
CA LYS A 180 -17.66 19.55 23.55
C LYS A 180 -17.20 20.43 22.38
N ASN A 181 -15.99 20.99 22.43
CA ASN A 181 -15.47 21.86 21.39
C ASN A 181 -15.34 21.13 20.05
N TRP A 182 -14.81 19.90 20.08
CA TRP A 182 -14.73 19.08 18.86
C TRP A 182 -16.11 18.78 18.28
N ARG A 183 -17.09 18.38 19.11
CA ARG A 183 -18.46 18.11 18.68
C ARG A 183 -19.13 19.36 18.09
N ASP A 184 -18.95 20.52 18.71
CA ASP A 184 -19.55 21.78 18.26
C ASP A 184 -18.94 22.22 16.92
N CYS A 185 -17.64 22.03 16.70
CA CYS A 185 -17.01 22.18 15.37
C CYS A 185 -17.58 21.18 14.35
N SER A 186 -17.63 19.89 14.71
CA SER A 186 -18.10 18.84 13.82
C SER A 186 -19.55 19.04 13.40
N TYR A 187 -20.42 19.49 14.30
CA TYR A 187 -21.84 19.70 14.00
C TYR A 187 -22.07 20.91 13.10
N ARG A 188 -21.25 21.95 13.22
CA ARG A 188 -21.30 23.14 12.34
C ARG A 188 -20.86 22.79 10.92
N ASN A 189 -19.86 21.92 10.79
CA ASN A 189 -19.27 21.53 9.50
C ASN A 189 -19.89 20.26 8.88
N SER A 190 -20.92 19.68 9.50
CA SER A 190 -21.60 18.49 8.99
C SER A 190 -22.65 18.84 7.93
N GLU A 191 -22.65 18.10 6.82
CA GLU A 191 -23.69 18.13 5.77
C GLU A 191 -25.05 17.56 6.23
N ARG A 192 -25.08 16.81 7.33
CA ARG A 192 -26.33 16.27 7.90
C ARG A 192 -27.22 17.39 8.43
N THR A 193 -28.53 17.23 8.30
CA THR A 193 -29.51 18.24 8.73
C THR A 193 -30.08 17.96 10.13
N ASN A 194 -30.30 16.68 10.47
CA ASN A 194 -30.88 16.31 11.75
C ASN A 194 -29.81 16.08 12.85
N LYS A 195 -30.21 16.25 14.12
CA LYS A 195 -29.30 16.20 15.28
C LYS A 195 -28.80 14.80 15.60
N ASP A 196 -29.62 13.76 15.39
CA ASP A 196 -29.25 12.38 15.70
C ASP A 196 -28.23 11.80 14.71
N SER A 197 -28.34 12.12 13.42
CA SER A 197 -27.37 11.80 12.38
C SER A 197 -26.05 12.52 12.60
N LYS A 198 -26.07 13.79 13.01
CA LYS A 198 -24.83 14.51 13.41
C LYS A 198 -24.14 13.83 14.59
N ARG A 199 -24.92 13.40 15.59
CA ARG A 199 -24.39 12.66 16.75
C ARG A 199 -23.79 11.33 16.35
N SER A 200 -24.49 10.56 15.52
CA SER A 200 -24.02 9.27 15.02
C SER A 200 -22.72 9.41 14.21
N GLU A 201 -22.66 10.40 13.31
CA GLU A 201 -21.46 10.70 12.52
C GLU A 201 -20.26 11.07 13.40
N PHE A 202 -20.46 11.95 14.39
CA PHE A 202 -19.41 12.33 15.33
C PHE A 202 -18.90 11.14 16.15
N ASN A 203 -19.81 10.30 16.66
CA ASN A 203 -19.43 9.07 17.37
C ASN A 203 -18.61 8.14 16.47
N ASN A 204 -19.01 7.97 15.21
CA ASN A 204 -18.24 7.16 14.25
C ASN A 204 -16.83 7.73 13.99
N TYR A 205 -16.65 9.06 13.94
CA TYR A 205 -15.32 9.66 13.81
C TYR A 205 -14.47 9.42 15.05
N LYS A 206 -15.06 9.59 16.23
CA LYS A 206 -14.42 9.34 17.52
C LYS A 206 -13.94 7.89 17.64
N ASP A 207 -14.82 6.93 17.39
CA ASP A 207 -14.50 5.51 17.50
C ASP A 207 -13.40 5.11 16.49
N LYS A 208 -13.45 5.65 15.27
CA LYS A 208 -12.39 5.45 14.27
C LYS A 208 -11.03 5.94 14.73
N LEU A 209 -10.98 7.14 15.33
CA LEU A 209 -9.71 7.76 15.74
C LEU A 209 -9.15 7.17 17.04
N VAL A 210 -10.01 6.69 17.95
CA VAL A 210 -9.61 5.92 19.14
C VAL A 210 -9.08 4.55 18.76
N ASN A 211 -9.83 3.79 17.94
CA ASN A 211 -9.40 2.46 17.48
C ASN A 211 -8.09 2.53 16.69
N ALA A 212 -7.89 3.67 16.02
CA ALA A 212 -6.67 3.97 15.34
C ALA A 212 -5.72 4.87 16.14
N GLY A 213 -5.75 4.86 17.48
CA GLY A 213 -4.71 5.44 18.34
C GLY A 213 -4.23 6.86 18.00
N VAL A 214 -5.00 7.63 17.22
CA VAL A 214 -4.72 9.04 16.90
C VAL A 214 -5.07 9.91 18.10
N ILE A 215 -6.05 9.45 18.89
CA ILE A 215 -6.53 10.13 20.09
C ILE A 215 -6.75 9.16 21.24
N GLU A 216 -6.68 9.70 22.46
CA GLU A 216 -7.11 9.04 23.70
C GLU A 216 -8.18 9.90 24.38
N ILE A 217 -9.24 9.29 24.91
CA ILE A 217 -10.35 10.02 25.53
C ILE A 217 -10.38 9.74 27.03
N ASN A 218 -10.21 10.80 27.81
CA ASN A 218 -10.23 10.78 29.26
C ASN A 218 -11.36 11.69 29.74
N GLY A 219 -12.52 11.10 30.03
CA GLY A 219 -13.71 11.86 30.42
C GLY A 219 -14.24 12.75 29.29
N ASP A 220 -14.19 14.07 29.49
CA ASP A 220 -14.61 15.08 28.51
C ASP A 220 -13.45 15.66 27.69
N TYR A 221 -12.23 15.18 27.91
CA TYR A 221 -11.03 15.62 27.19
C TYR A 221 -10.52 14.55 26.22
N CYS A 222 -10.15 15.00 25.03
CA CYS A 222 -9.57 14.20 23.95
C CYS A 222 -8.10 14.60 23.81
N LYS A 223 -7.17 13.73 24.18
CA LYS A 223 -5.72 13.93 24.01
C LYS A 223 -5.31 13.51 22.60
N ILE A 224 -4.47 14.29 21.93
CA ILE A 224 -3.92 13.95 20.61
C ILE A 224 -2.63 13.13 20.78
N LEU A 225 -2.52 12.03 20.05
CA LEU A 225 -1.35 11.14 20.04
C LEU A 225 -0.57 11.21 18.71
N ASP A 226 -1.24 11.60 17.62
CA ASP A 226 -0.62 11.77 16.31
C ASP A 226 0.33 12.97 16.27
N GLN A 227 1.59 12.70 15.91
CA GLN A 227 2.67 13.69 15.94
C GLN A 227 2.54 14.77 14.86
N ASP A 228 1.85 14.50 13.76
CA ASP A 228 1.68 15.49 12.69
C ASP A 228 0.62 16.53 13.06
N LEU A 229 -0.44 16.11 13.77
CA LEU A 229 -1.42 17.04 14.34
C LEU A 229 -0.80 17.93 15.43
N ILE A 230 0.04 17.36 16.29
CA ILE A 230 0.74 18.11 17.35
C ILE A 230 1.71 19.13 16.74
N LYS A 231 2.50 18.72 15.74
CA LYS A 231 3.45 19.61 15.03
C LYS A 231 2.76 20.75 14.27
N LEU A 232 1.48 20.60 13.91
CA LEU A 232 0.71 21.66 13.27
C LEU A 232 0.67 22.92 14.14
N GLY A 233 0.52 22.76 15.46
CA GLY A 233 0.51 23.89 16.40
C GLY A 233 1.85 24.60 16.52
N ALA A 234 2.95 23.83 16.56
CA ALA A 234 4.30 24.38 16.67
C ALA A 234 4.68 25.26 15.45
N LEU A 235 4.13 24.98 14.27
CA LEU A 235 4.34 25.80 13.07
C LEU A 235 3.52 27.09 13.12
N GLU A 236 2.28 27.05 13.61
CA GLU A 236 1.41 28.24 13.70
C GLU A 236 1.92 29.23 14.77
N GLU A 237 2.38 28.74 15.92
CA GLU A 237 2.98 29.59 16.98
C GLU A 237 4.23 30.34 16.48
N THR A 238 5.11 29.68 15.70
CA THR A 238 6.30 30.34 15.13
C THR A 238 5.97 31.40 14.08
N THR A 239 4.82 31.30 13.41
CA THR A 239 4.37 32.32 12.45
C THR A 239 3.72 33.52 13.10
N GLU A 240 3.04 33.35 14.24
CA GLU A 240 2.50 34.47 15.02
C GLU A 240 3.61 35.30 15.69
N GLU A 241 4.63 34.64 16.28
CA GLU A 241 5.78 35.35 16.87
C GLU A 241 6.57 36.18 15.83
N ALA A 242 6.66 35.69 14.58
CA ALA A 242 7.31 36.40 13.48
C ALA A 242 6.51 37.61 12.97
N MET A 243 5.19 37.64 13.19
CA MET A 243 4.32 38.77 12.82
C MET A 243 4.22 39.85 13.91
N GLU A 244 4.40 39.50 15.19
CA GLU A 244 4.39 40.49 16.29
C GLU A 244 5.73 41.21 16.47
N THR A 245 6.82 40.71 15.87
CA THR A 245 8.18 41.26 16.01
C THR A 245 8.67 42.05 14.79
N GLY A 246 7.84 42.23 13.76
CA GLY A 246 8.14 42.99 12.54
C GLY A 246 7.25 44.21 12.36
#